data_AF-A0A8T9AYW0-F1
#
_entry.id   AF-A0A8T9AYW0-F1
#
_cell.length_a   1.000
_cell.length_b   1.000
_cell.length_c   1.000
_cell.angle_alpha   90.00
_cell.angle_beta   90.00
_cell.angle_gamma   90.00
#
_symmetry.space_group_name_H-M   'P 1'
#
loop_
_entity.id
_entity.type
_entity.pdbx_description
1 polymer ?
#
loop_
_entity_poly.entity_id
_entity_poly.type
_entity_poly.pdbx_seq_one_letter_code
_entity_poly.pdbx_strand_id
1 'polypeptide(L)'
;AKDGSMALCPNAMAIYEAHAQEFLKRALVLCHISPGPPLREPELLSVMWRNNARQRHLLIWEKLVMIYTQYHKGQQQSGAYKDNIRFLPKAIGDLLLAYTAYVLPLRQLFLRQQKSGALISPYLWAKLDGTVWADGTLSASLTKACTRAKVPRLHTSNWRQFAASITKEKFSVKERANFDLEEGIGEHIEDELDLVALAELSNHTYHTFNHAYAGTTTLTMNALLHRNYRASESWRTFFRFDHILQGKRPRGASETLSLRMLDASKRGQMRRRGAYSEADLLAVARKLYNKLDLQFRVPGQRNGVLAIMGPQPAEQVVLVIGTGSGKTLVVMIGAAVADAGTTLLILPMVALRGDMLRRFHEVGIRPLIWSVDCKRSASLVIVSAEAACTQGFLEYCHVLVSKQKLDRIVIDEGHLTITASNYRPCMAQLGWYVRQIRTQTVWLTATLPPAMQEAFIEHNKLVRPRIIRESTNRPNIKYMVSFETGPGALIERAANLVQVYWPQQEIFDHSRDKIIVYCRTREEVALLAELLQCPSYTSESGSEEEKAAILSKWIADKDQPVIVATSALGIGFDYPHVRWVVHVDAPSEATAFSQESGRAGRD
;
A
#
# COMPACT_ATOMS: atom_id res chain seq x y z
N ALA A 1 -27.94 16.78 19.60
CA ALA A 1 -29.37 16.75 19.30
C ALA A 1 -29.99 18.08 19.76
N LYS A 2 -31.32 18.24 19.74
CA LYS A 2 -31.99 19.51 20.12
C LYS A 2 -31.72 19.95 21.58
N ASP A 3 -31.16 19.06 22.39
CA ASP A 3 -30.78 19.21 23.80
C ASP A 3 -29.29 19.54 24.03
N GLY A 4 -28.51 19.78 22.96
CA GLY A 4 -27.06 20.04 23.08
C GLY A 4 -26.19 18.79 23.27
N SER A 5 -26.76 17.59 23.32
CA SER A 5 -25.99 16.34 23.39
C SER A 5 -25.25 16.04 22.08
N MET A 6 -24.04 15.50 22.16
CA MET A 6 -23.31 15.00 20.98
C MET A 6 -23.92 13.67 20.53
N ALA A 7 -24.38 13.58 19.29
CA ALA A 7 -24.93 12.37 18.69
C ALA A 7 -24.26 12.09 17.35
N LEU A 8 -24.09 10.82 16.99
CA LEU A 8 -23.54 10.42 15.70
C LEU A 8 -24.52 10.80 14.58
N CYS A 9 -23.99 11.29 13.46
CA CYS A 9 -24.78 11.67 12.30
C CYS A 9 -25.48 10.44 11.68
N PRO A 10 -26.84 10.43 11.57
CA PRO A 10 -27.57 9.29 11.01
C PRO A 10 -27.13 8.92 9.59
N ASN A 11 -26.85 9.90 8.73
CA ASN A 11 -26.37 9.65 7.37
C ASN A 11 -25.00 8.97 7.36
N ALA A 12 -24.08 9.42 8.22
CA ALA A 12 -22.77 8.80 8.34
C ALA A 12 -22.85 7.36 8.88
N MET A 13 -23.76 7.11 9.83
CA MET A 13 -24.04 5.76 10.34
C MET A 13 -24.58 4.83 9.24
N ALA A 14 -25.50 5.31 8.41
CA ALA A 14 -26.07 4.54 7.30
C ALA A 14 -25.02 4.19 6.23
N ILE A 15 -24.15 5.13 5.86
CA ILE A 15 -23.04 4.89 4.92
C ILE A 15 -22.07 3.85 5.49
N TYR A 16 -21.70 3.99 6.77
CA TYR A 16 -20.80 3.05 7.42
C TYR A 16 -21.42 1.64 7.51
N GLU A 17 -22.71 1.53 7.85
CA GLU A 17 -23.40 0.24 7.91
C GLU A 17 -23.46 -0.41 6.52
N ALA A 18 -23.70 0.36 5.45
CA ALA A 18 -23.64 -0.16 4.08
C ALA A 18 -22.26 -0.74 3.74
N HIS A 19 -21.18 -0.07 4.15
CA HIS A 19 -19.82 -0.59 3.98
C HIS A 19 -19.56 -1.85 4.82
N ALA A 20 -20.04 -1.91 6.06
CA ALA A 20 -19.91 -3.09 6.91
C ALA A 20 -20.66 -4.30 6.32
N GLN A 21 -21.87 -4.09 5.78
CA GLN A 21 -22.66 -5.14 5.13
C GLN A 21 -22.00 -5.63 3.83
N GLU A 22 -21.47 -4.73 3.00
CA GLU A 22 -20.74 -5.13 1.79
C GLU A 22 -19.42 -5.86 2.13
N PHE A 23 -18.73 -5.47 3.20
CA PHE A 23 -17.57 -6.21 3.71
C PHE A 23 -17.98 -7.63 4.11
N LEU A 24 -19.03 -7.79 4.93
CA LEU A 24 -19.53 -9.10 5.34
C LEU A 24 -19.90 -9.98 4.14
N LYS A 25 -20.54 -9.43 3.10
CA LYS A 25 -20.91 -10.20 1.89
C LYS A 25 -19.68 -10.77 1.19
N ARG A 26 -18.58 -10.00 1.14
CA ARG A 26 -17.31 -10.45 0.58
C ARG A 26 -16.62 -11.47 1.49
N ALA A 27 -16.61 -11.22 2.80
CA ALA A 27 -16.04 -12.13 3.78
C ALA A 27 -16.76 -13.49 3.79
N LEU A 28 -18.08 -13.50 3.60
CA LEU A 28 -18.89 -14.71 3.51
C LEU A 28 -18.42 -15.62 2.37
N VAL A 29 -18.20 -15.06 1.17
CA VAL A 29 -17.67 -15.80 0.01
C VAL A 29 -16.27 -16.35 0.29
N LEU A 30 -15.40 -15.54 0.90
CA LEU A 30 -14.04 -15.96 1.25
C LEU A 30 -14.03 -17.11 2.27
N CYS A 31 -14.91 -17.08 3.27
CA CYS A 31 -15.07 -18.15 4.26
C CYS A 31 -15.67 -19.42 3.66
N HIS A 32 -16.45 -19.31 2.58
CA HIS A 32 -17.06 -20.45 1.92
C HIS A 32 -16.11 -21.22 0.98
N ILE A 33 -15.21 -20.52 0.30
CA ILE A 33 -14.33 -21.10 -0.73
C ILE A 33 -12.99 -21.58 -0.18
N SER A 34 -12.39 -20.79 0.72
CA SER A 34 -10.96 -20.89 1.01
C SER A 34 -10.52 -21.95 2.03
N PRO A 35 -11.30 -22.33 3.06
CA PRO A 35 -10.77 -23.17 4.14
C PRO A 35 -10.91 -24.68 3.87
N GLY A 36 -11.63 -25.09 2.84
CA GLY A 36 -11.89 -26.51 2.56
C GLY A 36 -13.11 -26.72 1.66
N PRO A 37 -13.52 -27.98 1.45
CA PRO A 37 -14.82 -28.28 0.87
C PRO A 37 -15.95 -27.53 1.58
N PRO A 38 -16.90 -26.96 0.82
CA PRO A 38 -17.79 -25.91 1.32
C PRO A 38 -18.77 -26.40 2.39
N LEU A 39 -18.95 -25.59 3.43
CA LEU A 39 -20.07 -25.68 4.37
C LEU A 39 -21.39 -25.45 3.65
N ARG A 40 -22.49 -25.99 4.19
CA ARG A 40 -23.83 -25.62 3.71
C ARG A 40 -24.11 -24.17 4.06
N GLU A 41 -24.94 -23.52 3.24
CA GLU A 41 -25.32 -22.13 3.49
C GLU A 41 -25.92 -21.92 4.89
N PRO A 42 -26.86 -22.76 5.39
CA PRO A 42 -27.38 -22.61 6.76
C PRO A 42 -26.30 -22.78 7.85
N GLU A 43 -25.36 -23.72 7.67
CA GLU A 43 -24.25 -23.93 8.61
C GLU A 43 -23.39 -22.66 8.70
N LEU A 44 -23.03 -22.10 7.54
CA LEU A 44 -22.19 -20.91 7.48
C LEU A 44 -22.93 -19.66 8.00
N LEU A 45 -24.19 -19.45 7.61
CA LEU A 45 -25.00 -18.31 8.05
C LEU A 45 -25.31 -18.34 9.56
N SER A 46 -25.29 -19.52 10.18
CA SER A 46 -25.46 -19.70 11.63
C SER A 46 -24.20 -19.45 12.47
N VAL A 47 -23.07 -19.09 11.87
CA VAL A 47 -21.81 -18.84 12.59
C VAL A 47 -21.96 -17.69 13.59
N MET A 48 -21.63 -17.97 14.86
CA MET A 48 -21.68 -17.03 15.96
C MET A 48 -20.27 -16.61 16.37
N TRP A 49 -20.10 -15.31 16.62
CA TRP A 49 -18.81 -14.73 17.00
C TRP A 49 -18.67 -14.51 18.51
N ARG A 50 -19.77 -14.55 19.27
CA ARG A 50 -19.80 -14.48 20.74
C ARG A 50 -20.68 -15.58 21.32
N ASN A 51 -20.42 -15.94 22.57
CA ASN A 51 -21.21 -16.92 23.29
C ASN A 51 -22.60 -16.35 23.62
N ASN A 52 -23.61 -17.22 23.63
CA ASN A 52 -24.90 -16.99 24.28
C ASN A 52 -25.21 -18.24 25.13
N ALA A 53 -26.46 -18.72 25.17
CA ALA A 53 -26.78 -20.03 25.74
C ALA A 53 -26.08 -21.21 25.02
N ARG A 54 -25.50 -20.96 23.84
CA ARG A 54 -24.68 -21.87 23.05
C ARG A 54 -23.26 -21.30 22.90
N GLN A 55 -22.30 -22.18 22.68
CA GLN A 55 -20.92 -21.80 22.44
C GLN A 55 -20.76 -21.12 21.07
N ARG A 56 -19.86 -20.14 20.98
CA ARG A 56 -19.52 -19.49 19.71
C ARG A 56 -18.87 -20.48 18.73
N HIS A 57 -19.02 -20.18 17.44
CA HIS A 57 -18.49 -20.99 16.34
C HIS A 57 -17.10 -20.52 15.89
N LEU A 58 -16.73 -19.26 16.13
CA LEU A 58 -15.40 -18.73 15.83
C LEU A 58 -14.42 -18.94 16.99
N LEU A 59 -13.36 -19.68 16.72
CA LEU A 59 -12.32 -20.06 17.67
C LEU A 59 -10.93 -19.76 17.08
N ILE A 60 -9.89 -19.80 17.91
CA ILE A 60 -8.49 -19.64 17.48
C ILE A 60 -7.72 -20.87 17.92
N TRP A 61 -6.96 -21.44 16.99
CA TRP A 61 -6.08 -22.58 17.25
C TRP A 61 -4.84 -22.47 16.36
N GLU A 62 -3.64 -22.64 16.95
CA GLU A 62 -2.35 -22.45 16.27
C GLU A 62 -2.26 -21.16 15.44
N LYS A 63 -2.72 -20.04 16.03
CA LYS A 63 -2.78 -18.69 15.41
C LYS A 63 -3.67 -18.57 14.17
N LEU A 64 -4.46 -19.59 13.83
CA LEU A 64 -5.46 -19.52 12.77
C LEU A 64 -6.86 -19.38 13.36
N VAL A 65 -7.71 -18.66 12.63
CA VAL A 65 -9.15 -18.60 12.95
C VAL A 65 -9.81 -19.87 12.43
N MET A 66 -10.50 -20.55 13.33
CA MET A 66 -11.23 -21.78 13.11
C MET A 66 -12.73 -21.50 13.14
N ILE A 67 -13.46 -21.97 12.13
CA ILE A 67 -14.92 -22.06 12.13
C ILE A 67 -15.28 -23.48 12.55
N TYR A 68 -16.00 -23.58 13.67
CA TYR A 68 -16.52 -24.84 14.19
C TYR A 68 -18.05 -24.82 14.13
N THR A 69 -18.62 -25.70 13.31
CA THR A 69 -20.07 -25.87 13.16
C THR A 69 -20.44 -27.33 13.35
N GLN A 70 -21.67 -27.60 13.76
CA GLN A 70 -22.21 -28.95 13.88
C GLN A 70 -23.39 -29.11 12.93
N TYR A 71 -23.45 -30.24 12.22
CA TYR A 71 -24.45 -30.47 11.18
C TYR A 71 -25.48 -31.58 11.48
N HIS A 72 -26.72 -31.29 11.04
CA HIS A 72 -28.02 -31.87 11.37
C HIS A 72 -28.58 -33.12 10.62
N LYS A 73 -28.13 -33.46 9.41
CA LYS A 73 -29.06 -34.20 8.49
C LYS A 73 -29.55 -35.58 8.95
N GLY A 74 -28.85 -36.23 9.88
CA GLY A 74 -29.17 -37.59 10.33
C GLY A 74 -29.99 -37.67 11.62
N GLN A 75 -30.33 -36.58 12.31
CA GLN A 75 -30.89 -36.70 13.67
C GLN A 75 -32.21 -37.48 13.74
N GLN A 76 -33.05 -37.42 12.69
CA GLN A 76 -34.29 -38.21 12.67
C GLN A 76 -34.06 -39.72 12.51
N GLN A 77 -32.85 -40.16 12.11
CA GLN A 77 -32.51 -41.57 11.89
C GLN A 77 -31.41 -42.09 12.84
N SER A 78 -30.42 -41.29 13.24
CA SER A 78 -29.23 -41.76 13.99
C SER A 78 -28.92 -40.99 15.29
N GLY A 79 -29.57 -39.86 15.56
CA GLY A 79 -29.36 -39.05 16.77
C GLY A 79 -27.96 -38.41 16.94
N ALA A 80 -27.02 -38.63 16.01
CA ALA A 80 -25.63 -38.19 16.14
C ALA A 80 -25.34 -36.83 15.46
N TYR A 81 -24.50 -36.01 16.10
CA TYR A 81 -24.00 -34.75 15.55
C TYR A 81 -22.71 -35.00 14.75
N LYS A 82 -22.58 -34.36 13.57
CA LYS A 82 -21.31 -34.34 12.83
C LYS A 82 -20.60 -33.01 13.02
N ASP A 83 -19.40 -33.05 13.58
CA ASP A 83 -18.52 -31.89 13.74
C ASP A 83 -17.90 -31.48 12.39
N ASN A 84 -17.95 -30.19 12.10
CA ASN A 84 -17.43 -29.62 10.87
C ASN A 84 -16.51 -28.43 11.20
N ILE A 85 -15.20 -28.69 11.14
CA ILE A 85 -14.14 -27.77 11.53
C ILE A 85 -13.39 -27.31 10.29
N ARG A 86 -13.17 -26.00 10.18
CA ARG A 86 -12.51 -25.36 9.02
C ARG A 86 -11.53 -24.30 9.49
N PHE A 87 -10.31 -24.33 8.96
CA PHE A 87 -9.27 -23.34 9.28
C PHE A 87 -9.13 -22.34 8.14
N LEU A 88 -9.39 -21.06 8.46
CA LEU A 88 -9.31 -19.98 7.48
C LEU A 88 -7.85 -19.68 7.13
N PRO A 89 -7.54 -19.30 5.87
CA PRO A 89 -6.27 -18.68 5.54
C PRO A 89 -5.99 -17.50 6.48
N LYS A 90 -4.74 -17.36 6.92
CA LYS A 90 -4.37 -16.39 7.96
C LYS A 90 -4.85 -14.96 7.64
N ALA A 91 -4.72 -14.53 6.40
CA ALA A 91 -5.15 -13.20 5.97
C ALA A 91 -6.68 -12.97 6.10
N ILE A 92 -7.49 -14.02 5.86
CA ILE A 92 -8.95 -13.95 6.00
C ILE A 92 -9.33 -14.00 7.48
N GLY A 93 -8.67 -14.87 8.26
CA GLY A 93 -8.84 -14.92 9.71
C GLY A 93 -8.53 -13.59 10.39
N ASP A 94 -7.37 -12.99 10.08
CA ASP A 94 -6.95 -11.68 10.60
C ASP A 94 -7.97 -10.58 10.26
N LEU A 95 -8.58 -10.61 9.07
CA LEU A 95 -9.63 -9.66 8.68
C LEU A 95 -10.92 -9.85 9.50
N LEU A 96 -11.33 -11.09 9.76
CA LEU A 96 -12.50 -11.35 10.62
C LEU A 96 -12.23 -10.91 12.06
N LEU A 97 -11.03 -11.15 12.59
CA LEU A 97 -10.65 -10.69 13.93
C LEU A 97 -10.62 -9.15 14.03
N ALA A 98 -10.11 -8.46 13.00
CA ALA A 98 -10.16 -7.01 12.95
C ALA A 98 -11.62 -6.50 12.89
N TYR A 99 -12.47 -7.17 12.13
CA TYR A 99 -13.90 -6.85 12.06
C TYR A 99 -14.59 -7.02 13.42
N THR A 100 -14.33 -8.13 14.13
CA THR A 100 -14.92 -8.35 15.46
C THR A 100 -14.38 -7.39 16.51
N ALA A 101 -13.11 -7.00 16.43
CA ALA A 101 -12.48 -6.10 17.40
C ALA A 101 -12.84 -4.61 17.21
N TYR A 102 -13.01 -4.15 15.96
CA TYR A 102 -13.18 -2.71 15.68
C TYR A 102 -14.54 -2.35 15.11
N VAL A 103 -15.09 -3.16 14.20
CA VAL A 103 -16.33 -2.82 13.49
C VAL A 103 -17.55 -3.16 14.34
N LEU A 104 -17.58 -4.33 14.98
CA LEU A 104 -18.71 -4.74 15.81
C LEU A 104 -18.96 -3.82 17.01
N PRO A 105 -17.95 -3.36 17.78
CA PRO A 105 -18.18 -2.40 18.86
C PRO A 105 -18.76 -1.07 18.36
N LEU A 106 -18.32 -0.58 17.20
CA LEU A 106 -18.87 0.65 16.62
C LEU A 106 -20.31 0.47 16.15
N ARG A 107 -20.63 -0.66 15.49
CA ARG A 107 -22.01 -1.02 15.13
C ARG A 107 -22.90 -1.15 16.37
N GLN A 108 -22.37 -1.67 17.48
CA GLN A 108 -23.07 -1.74 18.75
C GLN A 108 -23.38 -0.34 19.33
N LEU A 109 -22.48 0.64 19.16
CA LEU A 109 -22.74 2.04 19.52
C LEU A 109 -23.85 2.64 18.65
N PHE A 110 -23.83 2.37 17.34
CA PHE A 110 -24.86 2.85 16.42
C PHE A 110 -26.25 2.35 16.81
N LEU A 111 -26.34 1.06 17.12
CA LEU A 111 -27.58 0.43 17.55
C LEU A 111 -28.08 1.01 18.88
N ARG A 112 -27.19 1.27 19.85
CA ARG A 112 -27.55 1.87 21.14
C ARG A 112 -28.02 3.32 21.02
N GLN A 113 -27.50 4.06 20.04
CA GLN A 113 -27.98 5.41 19.76
C GLN A 113 -29.40 5.40 19.19
N GLN A 114 -29.76 4.40 18.37
CA GLN A 114 -31.11 4.26 17.83
C GLN A 114 -32.10 3.70 18.87
N LYS A 115 -31.67 2.68 19.63
CA LYS A 115 -32.47 2.04 20.68
C LYS A 115 -31.60 1.79 21.90
N SER A 116 -31.84 2.55 22.96
CA SER A 116 -31.11 2.40 24.22
C SER A 116 -31.22 0.95 24.74
N GLY A 117 -30.10 0.39 25.18
CA GLY A 117 -30.02 -1.00 25.68
C GLY A 117 -30.01 -2.10 24.61
N ALA A 118 -30.19 -1.79 23.32
CA ALA A 118 -30.16 -2.80 22.26
C ALA A 118 -28.79 -3.48 22.15
N LEU A 119 -28.78 -4.78 21.91
CA LEU A 119 -27.57 -5.60 21.74
C LEU A 119 -27.47 -6.06 20.29
N ILE A 120 -26.27 -5.97 19.72
CA ILE A 120 -25.99 -6.50 18.39
C ILE A 120 -26.18 -8.02 18.38
N SER A 121 -26.56 -8.56 17.22
CA SER A 121 -26.77 -10.00 17.05
C SER A 121 -25.50 -10.82 17.36
N PRO A 122 -25.64 -12.00 18.01
CA PRO A 122 -24.52 -12.92 18.20
C PRO A 122 -24.07 -13.61 16.91
N TYR A 123 -24.91 -13.59 15.87
CA TYR A 123 -24.59 -14.13 14.55
C TYR A 123 -23.69 -13.16 13.78
N LEU A 124 -22.68 -13.70 13.10
CA LEU A 124 -21.75 -12.90 12.30
C LEU A 124 -22.44 -12.29 11.08
N TRP A 125 -23.33 -13.06 10.45
CA TRP A 125 -24.00 -12.73 9.19
C TRP A 125 -25.41 -12.19 9.46
N ALA A 126 -25.45 -11.00 10.07
CA ALA A 126 -26.70 -10.35 10.45
C ALA A 126 -26.70 -8.86 10.08
N LYS A 127 -27.92 -8.36 9.79
CA LYS A 127 -28.18 -6.92 9.68
C LYS A 127 -28.11 -6.25 11.06
N LEU A 128 -28.02 -4.91 11.06
CA LEU A 128 -27.94 -4.14 12.31
C LEU A 128 -29.18 -4.31 13.21
N ASP A 129 -30.35 -4.57 12.62
CA ASP A 129 -31.61 -4.86 13.30
C ASP A 129 -31.64 -6.24 14.00
N GLY A 130 -30.60 -7.05 13.79
CA GLY A 130 -30.43 -8.37 14.37
C GLY A 130 -30.93 -9.53 13.49
N THR A 131 -31.55 -9.25 12.34
CA THR A 131 -32.00 -10.29 11.41
C THR A 131 -30.81 -11.03 10.79
N VAL A 132 -30.80 -12.35 10.94
CA VAL A 132 -29.83 -13.22 10.25
C VAL A 132 -30.17 -13.21 8.76
N TRP A 133 -29.14 -13.24 7.91
CA TRP A 133 -29.35 -13.29 6.48
C TRP A 133 -30.12 -14.54 6.05
N ALA A 134 -30.97 -14.39 5.04
CA ALA A 134 -31.78 -15.47 4.50
C ALA A 134 -30.96 -16.37 3.57
N ASP A 135 -31.43 -17.62 3.40
CA ASP A 135 -30.91 -18.55 2.40
C ASP A 135 -30.97 -17.92 0.99
N GLY A 136 -29.94 -18.16 0.18
CA GLY A 136 -29.71 -17.53 -1.11
C GLY A 136 -28.79 -16.31 -1.07
N THR A 137 -28.51 -15.74 0.11
CA THR A 137 -27.60 -14.59 0.25
C THR A 137 -26.16 -14.97 -0.13
N LEU A 138 -25.72 -16.19 0.21
CA LEU A 138 -24.41 -16.71 -0.19
C LEU A 138 -24.32 -16.90 -1.70
N SER A 139 -25.33 -17.51 -2.32
CA SER A 139 -25.40 -17.70 -3.77
C SER A 139 -25.37 -16.39 -4.54
N ALA A 140 -26.13 -15.38 -4.08
CA ALA A 140 -26.12 -14.05 -4.67
C ALA A 140 -24.75 -13.37 -4.54
N SER A 141 -24.13 -13.48 -3.35
CA SER A 141 -22.80 -12.90 -3.08
C SER A 141 -21.71 -13.58 -3.93
N LEU A 142 -21.78 -14.90 -4.10
CA LEU A 142 -20.88 -15.68 -4.94
C LEU A 142 -21.02 -15.30 -6.42
N THR A 143 -22.27 -15.17 -6.91
CA THR A 143 -22.54 -14.74 -8.29
C THR A 143 -21.98 -13.35 -8.57
N LYS A 144 -22.11 -12.41 -7.63
CA LYS A 144 -21.53 -11.07 -7.71
C LYS A 144 -20.00 -11.12 -7.73
N ALA A 145 -19.39 -12.00 -6.92
CA ALA A 145 -17.95 -12.21 -6.91
C ALA A 145 -17.42 -12.78 -8.24
N CYS A 146 -18.09 -13.78 -8.82
CA CYS A 146 -17.76 -14.32 -10.14
C CYS A 146 -17.81 -13.24 -11.23
N THR A 147 -18.89 -12.45 -11.23
CA THR A 147 -19.06 -11.33 -12.17
C THR A 147 -17.91 -10.33 -12.06
N ARG A 148 -17.53 -9.96 -10.83
CA ARG A 148 -16.40 -9.05 -10.57
C ARG A 148 -15.06 -9.63 -11.05
N ALA A 149 -14.87 -10.93 -10.88
CA ALA A 149 -13.67 -11.64 -11.31
C ALA A 149 -13.67 -11.98 -12.81
N LYS A 150 -14.74 -11.66 -13.55
CA LYS A 150 -14.95 -12.01 -14.96
C LYS A 150 -14.81 -13.53 -15.22
N VAL A 151 -15.32 -14.34 -14.30
CA VAL A 151 -15.36 -15.81 -14.42
C VAL A 151 -16.80 -16.31 -14.54
N PRO A 152 -17.03 -17.53 -15.07
CA PRO A 152 -18.36 -18.12 -15.12
C PRO A 152 -19.07 -18.09 -13.76
N ARG A 153 -20.39 -17.88 -13.79
CA ARG A 153 -21.21 -17.81 -12.57
C ARG A 153 -21.19 -19.15 -11.85
N LEU A 154 -20.76 -19.14 -10.59
CA LEU A 154 -20.80 -20.30 -9.71
C LEU A 154 -21.98 -20.17 -8.74
N HIS A 155 -22.82 -21.20 -8.69
CA HIS A 155 -23.82 -21.37 -7.65
C HIS A 155 -23.27 -22.27 -6.53
N THR A 156 -23.79 -22.16 -5.31
CA THR A 156 -23.32 -22.93 -4.14
C THR A 156 -23.44 -24.44 -4.35
N SER A 157 -24.49 -24.90 -5.03
CA SER A 157 -24.68 -26.30 -5.43
C SER A 157 -23.57 -26.81 -6.35
N ASN A 158 -23.23 -26.03 -7.37
CA ASN A 158 -22.23 -26.40 -8.38
C ASN A 158 -20.84 -26.38 -7.76
N TRP A 159 -20.55 -25.37 -6.93
CA TRP A 159 -19.29 -25.31 -6.19
C TRP A 159 -19.10 -26.50 -5.26
N ARG A 160 -20.17 -26.98 -4.62
CA ARG A 160 -20.12 -28.18 -3.78
C ARG A 160 -19.81 -29.44 -4.58
N GLN A 161 -20.42 -29.61 -5.74
CA GLN A 161 -20.12 -30.74 -6.64
C GLN A 161 -18.69 -30.68 -7.15
N PHE A 162 -18.23 -29.50 -7.59
CA PHE A 162 -16.83 -29.30 -8.01
C PHE A 162 -15.86 -29.58 -6.89
N ALA A 163 -16.15 -29.13 -5.67
CA ALA A 163 -15.29 -29.41 -4.53
C ALA A 163 -15.19 -30.92 -4.23
N ALA A 164 -16.30 -31.67 -4.33
CA ALA A 164 -16.28 -33.12 -4.17
C ALA A 164 -15.44 -33.81 -5.25
N SER A 165 -15.62 -33.44 -6.53
CA SER A 165 -14.81 -33.97 -7.64
C SER A 165 -13.33 -33.63 -7.48
N ILE A 166 -13.01 -32.39 -7.11
CA ILE A 166 -11.64 -31.95 -6.85
C ILE A 166 -11.02 -32.77 -5.72
N THR A 167 -11.76 -32.99 -4.62
CA THR A 167 -11.24 -33.81 -3.52
C THR A 167 -10.99 -35.25 -3.95
N LYS A 168 -11.86 -35.83 -4.79
CA LYS A 168 -11.72 -37.20 -5.30
C LYS A 168 -10.54 -37.36 -6.26
N GLU A 169 -10.34 -36.41 -7.17
CA GLU A 169 -9.38 -36.53 -8.29
C GLU A 169 -8.00 -35.95 -8.00
N LYS A 170 -7.89 -34.95 -7.12
CA LYS A 170 -6.65 -34.17 -6.95
C LYS A 170 -5.89 -34.44 -5.66
N PHE A 171 -6.48 -35.18 -4.72
CA PHE A 171 -5.86 -35.49 -3.43
C PHE A 171 -5.57 -36.98 -3.30
N SER A 172 -4.42 -37.30 -2.70
CA SER A 172 -4.01 -38.68 -2.42
C SER A 172 -4.99 -39.40 -1.48
N VAL A 173 -4.93 -40.74 -1.40
CA VAL A 173 -5.77 -41.52 -0.47
C VAL A 173 -5.62 -41.02 0.98
N LYS A 174 -4.37 -40.75 1.40
CA LYS A 174 -4.03 -40.21 2.72
C LYS A 174 -4.60 -38.81 2.96
N GLU A 175 -4.63 -37.95 1.95
CA GLU A 175 -5.22 -36.61 2.06
C GLU A 175 -6.74 -36.66 2.02
N ARG A 176 -7.34 -37.52 1.19
CA ARG A 176 -8.78 -37.79 1.13
C ARG A 176 -9.32 -38.26 2.47
N ALA A 177 -8.55 -39.10 3.17
CA ALA A 177 -8.85 -39.50 4.54
C ALA A 177 -8.94 -38.32 5.52
N ASN A 178 -8.40 -37.13 5.22
CA ASN A 178 -8.59 -35.95 6.07
C ASN A 178 -9.90 -35.18 5.78
N PHE A 179 -10.51 -35.34 4.59
CA PHE A 179 -11.70 -34.61 4.16
C PHE A 179 -13.04 -35.27 4.54
N ASP A 180 -13.00 -36.52 5.01
CA ASP A 180 -14.14 -37.24 5.60
C ASP A 180 -15.36 -37.35 4.65
N LEU A 181 -15.10 -37.82 3.42
CA LEU A 181 -16.02 -37.75 2.28
C LEU A 181 -16.79 -39.02 1.92
N GLU A 182 -16.63 -40.16 2.62
CA GLU A 182 -17.40 -41.37 2.29
C GLU A 182 -18.13 -41.96 3.51
N GLU A 183 -19.45 -42.07 3.38
CA GLU A 183 -20.22 -43.23 3.85
C GLU A 183 -19.75 -44.41 2.99
N GLY A 184 -18.89 -45.29 3.51
CA GLY A 184 -18.38 -46.43 2.75
C GLY A 184 -17.30 -47.20 3.50
N ILE A 185 -17.61 -48.45 3.84
CA ILE A 185 -16.73 -49.46 4.40
C ILE A 185 -15.53 -49.67 3.47
N GLY A 186 -14.30 -49.68 4.00
CA GLY A 186 -13.14 -50.07 3.20
C GLY A 186 -11.78 -49.88 3.88
N GLU A 187 -11.28 -50.99 4.42
CA GLU A 187 -9.87 -51.36 4.64
C GLU A 187 -9.09 -50.68 5.78
N HIS A 188 -8.96 -51.48 6.85
CA HIS A 188 -7.92 -51.43 7.86
C HIS A 188 -6.56 -51.06 7.30
N ILE A 189 -5.89 -50.10 7.95
CA ILE A 189 -4.44 -49.93 7.85
C ILE A 189 -3.89 -50.11 9.26
N GLU A 190 -3.40 -51.33 9.50
CA GLU A 190 -2.36 -51.86 10.40
C GLU A 190 -1.96 -51.18 11.74
N ASP A 191 -2.36 -49.95 12.06
CA ASP A 191 -1.94 -49.26 13.30
C ASP A 191 -2.86 -49.55 14.51
N GLU A 192 -4.03 -50.17 14.30
CA GLU A 192 -5.06 -50.33 15.34
C GLU A 192 -4.82 -51.57 16.24
N LEU A 193 -4.17 -52.61 15.71
CA LEU A 193 -3.88 -53.86 16.44
C LEU A 193 -2.75 -53.68 17.47
N ASP A 194 -1.72 -52.90 17.14
CA ASP A 194 -0.59 -52.65 18.04
C ASP A 194 -0.98 -51.78 19.25
N LEU A 195 -1.96 -50.89 19.08
CA LEU A 195 -2.49 -50.04 20.15
C LEU A 195 -3.42 -50.78 21.11
N VAL A 196 -4.17 -51.77 20.62
CA VAL A 196 -4.99 -52.66 21.48
C VAL A 196 -4.07 -53.55 22.32
N ALA A 197 -3.01 -54.09 21.74
CA ALA A 197 -2.02 -54.90 22.46
C ALA A 197 -1.31 -54.09 23.58
N LEU A 198 -0.98 -52.82 23.34
CA LEU A 198 -0.39 -51.93 24.36
C LEU A 198 -1.38 -51.52 25.47
N ALA A 199 -2.67 -51.38 25.15
CA ALA A 199 -3.72 -51.13 26.15
C ALA A 199 -3.96 -52.35 27.05
N GLU A 200 -3.93 -53.56 26.47
CA GLU A 200 -4.01 -54.82 27.21
C GLU A 200 -2.80 -55.04 28.12
N LEU A 201 -1.59 -54.70 27.67
CA LEU A 201 -0.36 -54.75 28.48
C LEU A 201 -0.35 -53.76 29.67
N SER A 202 -1.19 -52.74 29.65
CA SER A 202 -1.29 -51.71 30.70
C SER A 202 -2.53 -51.85 31.59
N ASN A 203 -3.31 -52.93 31.45
CA ASN A 203 -4.54 -53.21 32.22
C ASN A 203 -5.59 -52.08 32.20
N HIS A 204 -5.55 -51.19 31.19
CA HIS A 204 -6.54 -50.12 31.02
C HIS A 204 -7.41 -50.40 29.79
N THR A 205 -8.70 -50.09 29.88
CA THR A 205 -9.55 -50.07 28.68
C THR A 205 -9.04 -49.00 27.71
N TYR A 206 -9.17 -49.25 26.40
CA TYR A 206 -8.71 -48.34 25.32
C TYR A 206 -9.13 -46.87 25.54
N HIS A 207 -10.35 -46.65 26.00
CA HIS A 207 -10.88 -45.32 26.32
C HIS A 207 -10.15 -44.63 27.48
N THR A 208 -9.72 -45.39 28.49
CA THR A 208 -9.03 -44.87 29.68
C THR A 208 -7.56 -44.58 29.41
N PHE A 209 -6.92 -45.43 28.60
CA PHE A 209 -5.53 -45.24 28.16
C PHE A 209 -5.35 -43.91 27.40
N ASN A 210 -6.29 -43.60 26.51
CA ASN A 210 -6.25 -42.39 25.68
C ASN A 210 -6.46 -41.09 26.50
N HIS A 211 -7.15 -41.18 27.64
CA HIS A 211 -7.46 -40.01 28.47
C HIS A 211 -6.36 -39.71 29.52
N ALA A 212 -5.61 -40.74 29.95
CA ALA A 212 -4.57 -40.62 30.97
C ALA A 212 -3.22 -40.15 30.41
N TYR A 213 -2.85 -40.54 29.18
CA TYR A 213 -1.53 -40.27 28.59
C TYR A 213 -1.49 -39.08 27.62
N ALA A 214 -2.58 -38.32 27.48
CA ALA A 214 -2.69 -37.15 26.60
C ALA A 214 -1.75 -35.96 26.96
N GLY A 215 -0.89 -36.11 27.98
CA GLY A 215 0.01 -35.06 28.48
C GLY A 215 1.49 -35.19 28.13
N THR A 216 1.97 -36.31 27.57
CA THR A 216 3.42 -36.53 27.38
C THR A 216 3.74 -37.14 26.02
N THR A 217 4.33 -36.29 25.16
CA THR A 217 5.30 -36.56 24.10
C THR A 217 5.18 -37.86 23.27
N THR A 218 5.01 -37.63 21.97
CA THR A 218 5.42 -38.50 20.84
C THR A 218 4.81 -39.89 20.79
N LEU A 219 3.52 -39.97 20.46
CA LEU A 219 2.89 -41.02 19.64
C LEU A 219 1.59 -40.45 19.05
N THR A 220 1.43 -40.59 17.73
CA THR A 220 0.35 -40.15 16.81
C THR A 220 -0.88 -39.42 17.41
N MET A 221 -0.85 -38.07 17.38
CA MET A 221 -2.01 -37.22 17.71
C MET A 221 -3.19 -37.40 16.74
N ASN A 222 -4.11 -38.31 17.05
CA ASN A 222 -5.39 -38.47 16.37
C ASN A 222 -6.52 -37.71 17.10
N ALA A 223 -6.42 -36.38 17.18
CA ALA A 223 -7.54 -35.52 17.59
C ALA A 223 -8.16 -34.87 16.35
N LEU A 224 -9.49 -34.95 16.20
CA LEU A 224 -10.31 -34.38 15.12
C LEU A 224 -9.84 -32.99 14.62
N LEU A 225 -9.33 -32.15 15.52
CA LEU A 225 -8.72 -30.85 15.20
C LEU A 225 -7.53 -30.95 14.23
N HIS A 226 -6.56 -31.84 14.48
CA HIS A 226 -5.37 -32.00 13.64
C HIS A 226 -5.73 -32.53 12.25
N ARG A 227 -6.71 -33.45 12.16
CA ARG A 227 -7.23 -33.96 10.89
C ARG A 227 -7.84 -32.84 10.05
N ASN A 228 -8.72 -32.03 10.65
CA ASN A 228 -9.35 -30.90 9.95
C ASN A 228 -8.35 -29.77 9.63
N TYR A 229 -7.31 -29.59 10.46
CA TYR A 229 -6.21 -28.67 10.18
C TYR A 229 -5.46 -29.10 8.92
N ARG A 230 -5.03 -30.37 8.84
CA ARG A 230 -4.36 -30.93 7.66
C ARG A 230 -5.25 -30.86 6.42
N ALA A 231 -6.55 -31.17 6.54
CA ALA A 231 -7.50 -31.04 5.44
C ALA A 231 -7.55 -29.59 4.91
N SER A 232 -7.67 -28.62 5.82
CA SER A 232 -7.69 -27.19 5.46
C SER A 232 -6.35 -26.73 4.89
N GLU A 233 -5.23 -27.25 5.36
CA GLU A 233 -3.88 -26.98 4.86
C GLU A 233 -3.67 -27.54 3.44
N SER A 234 -4.02 -28.81 3.19
CA SER A 234 -3.97 -29.43 1.87
C SER A 234 -4.83 -28.65 0.86
N TRP A 235 -6.05 -28.27 1.25
CA TRP A 235 -6.95 -27.48 0.40
C TRP A 235 -6.36 -26.10 0.04
N ARG A 236 -5.87 -25.37 1.05
CA ARG A 236 -5.25 -24.05 0.84
C ARG A 236 -4.00 -24.11 -0.01
N THR A 237 -3.21 -25.17 0.16
CA THR A 237 -1.99 -25.41 -0.62
C THR A 237 -2.32 -25.69 -2.07
N PHE A 238 -3.31 -26.55 -2.35
CA PHE A 238 -3.74 -26.88 -3.71
C PHE A 238 -4.16 -25.63 -4.50
N PHE A 239 -5.02 -24.79 -3.93
CA PHE A 239 -5.44 -23.53 -4.56
C PHE A 239 -4.45 -22.38 -4.41
N ARG A 240 -3.32 -22.61 -3.71
CA ARG A 240 -2.32 -21.60 -3.38
C ARG A 240 -2.93 -20.36 -2.71
N PHE A 241 -3.99 -20.51 -1.92
CA PHE A 241 -4.69 -19.37 -1.31
C PHE A 241 -3.75 -18.52 -0.47
N ASP A 242 -2.93 -19.16 0.38
CA ASP A 242 -1.99 -18.43 1.22
C ASP A 242 -0.95 -17.66 0.38
N HIS A 243 -0.48 -18.21 -0.74
CA HIS A 243 0.44 -17.52 -1.65
C HIS A 243 -0.22 -16.35 -2.40
N ILE A 244 -1.42 -16.54 -2.94
CA ILE A 244 -2.18 -15.50 -3.66
C ILE A 244 -2.52 -14.34 -2.71
N LEU A 245 -2.91 -14.66 -1.48
CA LEU A 245 -3.22 -13.67 -0.45
C LEU A 245 -1.94 -13.02 0.12
N GLN A 246 -0.78 -13.66 0.00
CA GLN A 246 0.55 -13.10 0.31
C GLN A 246 1.10 -12.21 -0.81
N GLY A 247 0.72 -12.40 -2.08
CA GLY A 247 1.15 -11.58 -3.22
C GLY A 247 0.82 -10.07 -3.13
N LYS A 248 0.12 -9.64 -2.07
CA LYS A 248 -0.19 -8.24 -1.76
C LYS A 248 0.29 -7.76 -0.38
N ARG A 249 0.99 -8.59 0.41
CA ARG A 249 1.65 -8.19 1.66
C ARG A 249 2.95 -8.99 1.85
N PRO A 250 4.10 -8.33 2.05
CA PRO A 250 5.35 -9.02 2.32
C PRO A 250 5.24 -9.89 3.57
N ARG A 251 5.80 -11.10 3.51
CA ARG A 251 6.04 -11.94 4.68
C ARG A 251 7.03 -11.20 5.59
N GLY A 252 6.65 -11.02 6.85
CA GLY A 252 7.57 -10.58 7.89
C GLY A 252 8.59 -11.68 8.19
N ALA A 253 9.86 -11.29 8.27
CA ALA A 253 10.86 -12.03 9.03
C ALA A 253 10.31 -12.28 10.45
N SER A 254 10.41 -13.53 10.92
CA SER A 254 10.12 -14.01 12.28
C SER A 254 8.91 -13.35 12.97
N GLU A 255 7.80 -14.09 13.14
CA GLU A 255 6.60 -13.63 13.87
C GLU A 255 6.94 -13.00 15.25
N THR A 256 8.03 -13.40 15.87
CA THR A 256 8.57 -12.88 17.13
C THR A 256 9.01 -11.41 17.03
N LEU A 257 9.57 -11.00 15.88
CA LEU A 257 10.03 -9.63 15.63
C LEU A 257 8.84 -8.72 15.27
N SER A 258 7.89 -9.24 14.47
CA SER A 258 6.63 -8.55 14.13
C SER A 258 5.77 -8.25 15.36
N LEU A 259 5.68 -9.19 16.32
CA LEU A 259 4.97 -8.98 17.59
C LEU A 259 5.67 -7.94 18.49
N ARG A 260 7.01 -7.97 18.58
CA ARG A 260 7.80 -6.95 19.31
C ARG A 260 7.66 -5.56 18.68
N MET A 261 7.56 -5.47 17.36
CA MET A 261 7.36 -4.20 16.63
C MET A 261 5.92 -3.67 16.76
N LEU A 262 4.91 -4.54 16.71
CA LEU A 262 3.52 -4.17 17.02
C LEU A 262 3.39 -3.65 18.45
N ASP A 263 4.02 -4.31 19.41
CA ASP A 263 4.10 -3.85 20.80
C ASP A 263 4.88 -2.54 20.94
N ALA A 264 5.97 -2.35 20.19
CA ALA A 264 6.70 -1.08 20.15
C ALA A 264 5.87 0.06 19.50
N SER A 265 5.05 -0.24 18.50
CA SER A 265 4.14 0.73 17.87
C SER A 265 2.98 1.13 18.79
N LYS A 266 2.48 0.18 19.60
CA LYS A 266 1.45 0.42 20.63
C LYS A 266 1.99 1.25 21.79
N ARG A 267 3.26 1.07 22.15
CA ARG A 267 3.94 1.79 23.25
C ARG A 267 4.61 3.10 22.83
N GLY A 268 4.93 3.27 21.54
CA GLY A 268 5.56 4.49 21.05
C GLY A 268 4.61 5.68 21.13
N GLN A 269 4.88 6.63 22.00
CA GLN A 269 4.27 7.96 21.91
C GLN A 269 4.85 8.70 20.71
N MET A 270 4.04 9.49 20.00
CA MET A 270 4.59 10.42 19.02
C MET A 270 5.52 11.38 19.75
N ARG A 271 6.72 11.61 19.19
CA ARG A 271 7.64 12.61 19.72
C ARG A 271 6.93 13.97 19.74
N ARG A 272 6.93 14.61 20.91
CA ARG A 272 6.47 16.00 21.06
C ARG A 272 7.56 16.90 20.47
N ARG A 273 7.31 17.40 19.26
CA ARG A 273 8.22 18.29 18.52
C ARG A 273 8.08 19.73 19.04
N GLY A 274 9.15 20.52 18.95
CA GLY A 274 9.07 21.97 19.11
C GLY A 274 8.05 22.58 18.14
N ALA A 275 7.28 23.54 18.64
CA ALA A 275 6.39 24.36 17.83
C ALA A 275 7.07 25.71 17.62
N TYR A 276 7.36 26.04 16.37
CA TYR A 276 8.17 27.20 16.03
C TYR A 276 7.30 28.32 15.50
N SER A 277 7.65 29.57 15.81
CA SER A 277 7.03 30.71 15.15
C SER A 277 7.52 30.80 13.70
N GLU A 278 6.81 31.56 12.87
CA GLU A 278 7.27 31.84 11.51
C GLU A 278 8.64 32.52 11.49
N ALA A 279 8.89 33.44 12.43
CA ALA A 279 10.15 34.15 12.54
C ALA A 279 11.31 33.19 12.85
N ASP A 280 11.10 32.20 13.71
CA ASP A 280 12.11 31.18 14.04
C ASP A 280 12.47 30.34 12.82
N LEU A 281 11.45 29.86 12.09
CA LEU A 281 11.65 29.01 10.91
C LEU A 281 12.32 29.81 9.77
N LEU A 282 12.00 31.09 9.64
CA LEU A 282 12.65 31.98 8.70
C LEU A 282 14.10 32.27 9.10
N ALA A 283 14.40 32.44 10.39
CA ALA A 283 15.76 32.60 10.89
C ALA A 283 16.62 31.35 10.60
N VAL A 284 16.05 30.15 10.73
CA VAL A 284 16.71 28.89 10.33
C VAL A 284 16.99 28.88 8.83
N ALA A 285 16.02 29.27 8.00
CA ALA A 285 16.20 29.34 6.54
C ALA A 285 17.30 30.34 6.13
N ARG A 286 17.31 31.53 6.75
CA ARG A 286 18.34 32.57 6.54
C ARG A 286 19.73 32.07 6.92
N LYS A 287 19.84 31.37 8.05
CA LYS A 287 21.09 30.76 8.50
C LYS A 287 21.59 29.67 7.55
N LEU A 288 20.71 28.80 7.06
CA LEU A 288 21.06 27.72 6.13
C LEU A 288 21.66 28.25 4.81
N TYR A 289 21.11 29.33 4.27
CA TYR A 289 21.57 29.93 3.02
C TYR A 289 22.59 31.05 3.20
N ASN A 290 22.96 31.38 4.45
CA ASN A 290 23.78 32.54 4.79
C ASN A 290 23.29 33.85 4.13
N LYS A 291 21.96 34.05 4.12
CA LYS A 291 21.29 35.21 3.52
C LYS A 291 20.29 35.81 4.49
N LEU A 292 20.58 36.99 5.03
CA LEU A 292 19.76 37.65 6.06
C LEU A 292 18.42 38.18 5.53
N ASP A 293 18.36 38.48 4.23
CA ASP A 293 17.20 39.00 3.50
C ASP A 293 16.28 37.91 2.94
N LEU A 294 16.64 36.62 3.11
CA LEU A 294 15.86 35.52 2.57
C LEU A 294 14.42 35.53 3.12
N GLN A 295 13.47 35.37 2.19
CA GLN A 295 12.04 35.23 2.43
C GLN A 295 11.53 33.92 1.82
N PHE A 296 10.36 33.45 2.30
CA PHE A 296 9.66 32.36 1.62
C PHE A 296 9.20 32.83 0.24
N ARG A 297 9.50 32.04 -0.79
CA ARG A 297 9.31 32.41 -2.21
C ARG A 297 7.84 32.58 -2.58
N VAL A 298 6.99 31.70 -2.06
CA VAL A 298 5.55 31.67 -2.35
C VAL A 298 4.75 31.39 -1.07
N PRO A 299 3.49 31.86 -0.95
CA PRO A 299 2.67 31.64 0.23
C PRO A 299 2.52 30.16 0.61
N GLY A 300 2.49 29.26 -0.37
CA GLY A 300 2.38 27.81 -0.19
C GLY A 300 3.61 27.20 0.46
N GLN A 301 4.80 27.73 0.16
CA GLN A 301 6.04 27.34 0.83
C GLN A 301 5.97 27.72 2.32
N ARG A 302 5.60 28.97 2.61
CA ARG A 302 5.38 29.47 3.99
C ARG A 302 4.35 28.63 4.73
N ASN A 303 3.17 28.46 4.15
CA ASN A 303 2.07 27.70 4.74
C ASN A 303 2.47 26.23 4.95
N GLY A 304 3.25 25.65 4.02
CA GLY A 304 3.81 24.30 4.13
C GLY A 304 4.72 24.16 5.34
N VAL A 305 5.71 25.06 5.47
CA VAL A 305 6.62 25.12 6.62
C VAL A 305 5.85 25.24 7.93
N LEU A 306 4.85 26.13 8.02
CA LEU A 306 4.04 26.32 9.22
C LEU A 306 3.12 25.12 9.51
N ALA A 307 2.57 24.46 8.50
CA ALA A 307 1.78 23.24 8.71
C ALA A 307 2.63 22.08 9.23
N ILE A 308 3.94 22.08 8.96
CA ILE A 308 4.85 20.98 9.29
C ILE A 308 5.56 21.22 10.63
N MET A 309 5.94 22.47 10.93
CA MET A 309 6.76 22.84 12.11
C MET A 309 6.24 24.05 12.89
N GLY A 310 5.17 24.70 12.41
CA GLY A 310 4.63 25.91 13.03
C GLY A 310 3.95 25.67 14.39
N PRO A 311 3.18 26.64 14.89
CA PRO A 311 2.52 26.56 16.21
C PRO A 311 1.52 25.41 16.33
N GLN A 312 0.88 25.04 15.22
CA GLN A 312 -0.12 23.97 15.14
C GLN A 312 0.26 22.97 14.04
N PRO A 313 1.31 22.16 14.25
CA PRO A 313 1.78 21.24 13.22
C PRO A 313 0.75 20.13 12.99
N ALA A 314 0.45 19.83 11.72
CA ALA A 314 -0.46 18.75 11.36
C ALA A 314 0.29 17.41 11.33
N GLU A 315 -0.37 16.31 11.68
CA GLU A 315 0.23 14.97 11.61
C GLU A 315 0.45 14.50 10.17
N GLN A 316 -0.39 14.95 9.25
CA GLN A 316 -0.33 14.60 7.84
C GLN A 316 -0.47 15.85 7.01
N VAL A 317 0.49 16.10 6.13
CA VAL A 317 0.51 17.27 5.26
C VAL A 317 0.64 16.81 3.82
N VAL A 318 -0.20 17.33 2.94
CA VAL A 318 -0.04 17.22 1.48
C VAL A 318 0.26 18.60 0.95
N LEU A 319 1.47 18.81 0.43
CA LEU A 319 1.94 20.08 -0.09
C LEU A 319 2.07 19.99 -1.61
N VAL A 320 1.15 20.65 -2.32
CA VAL A 320 1.10 20.74 -3.78
C VAL A 320 1.52 22.14 -4.19
N ILE A 321 2.79 22.31 -4.57
CA ILE A 321 3.35 23.58 -5.07
C ILE A 321 4.26 23.33 -6.27
N GLY A 322 4.38 24.34 -7.13
CA GLY A 322 5.13 24.29 -8.39
C GLY A 322 6.59 23.82 -8.26
N THR A 323 7.16 23.36 -9.37
CA THR A 323 8.60 23.13 -9.48
C THR A 323 9.35 24.46 -9.30
N GLY A 324 10.48 24.46 -8.58
CA GLY A 324 11.22 25.69 -8.27
C GLY A 324 10.63 26.54 -7.13
N SER A 325 9.41 26.29 -6.66
CA SER A 325 8.77 27.01 -5.54
C SER A 325 9.41 26.74 -4.17
N GLY A 326 10.47 25.92 -4.13
CA GLY A 326 11.29 25.72 -2.93
C GLY A 326 10.81 24.62 -1.98
N LYS A 327 10.22 23.53 -2.49
CA LYS A 327 9.83 22.33 -1.72
C LYS A 327 10.96 21.78 -0.84
N THR A 328 12.19 21.76 -1.37
CA THR A 328 13.38 21.26 -0.65
C THR A 328 13.66 22.03 0.63
N LEU A 329 13.37 23.34 0.69
CA LEU A 329 13.58 24.17 1.88
C LEU A 329 12.83 23.62 3.09
N VAL A 330 11.62 23.07 2.88
CA VAL A 330 10.80 22.48 3.93
C VAL A 330 11.55 21.34 4.64
N VAL A 331 12.25 20.52 3.86
CA VAL A 331 13.07 19.40 4.37
C VAL A 331 14.31 19.93 5.09
N MET A 332 14.98 20.94 4.50
CA MET A 332 16.19 21.55 5.06
C MET A 332 15.93 22.18 6.43
N ILE A 333 14.86 22.97 6.56
CA ILE A 333 14.47 23.58 7.84
C ILE A 333 14.19 22.48 8.87
N GLY A 334 13.44 21.43 8.49
CA GLY A 334 13.12 20.31 9.39
C GLY A 334 14.35 19.56 9.92
N ALA A 335 15.46 19.54 9.18
CA ALA A 335 16.71 18.93 9.59
C ALA A 335 17.64 19.89 10.37
N ALA A 336 17.30 21.17 10.47
CA ALA A 336 18.18 22.22 10.99
C ALA A 336 17.62 23.01 12.19
N VAL A 337 16.35 22.79 12.57
CA VAL A 337 15.78 23.35 13.79
C VAL A 337 16.51 22.84 15.04
N ALA A 338 16.47 23.61 16.13
CA ALA A 338 17.28 23.36 17.32
C ALA A 338 17.02 22.00 17.99
N ASP A 339 15.76 21.55 18.01
CA ASP A 339 15.37 20.26 18.58
C ASP A 339 15.28 19.13 17.53
N ALA A 340 15.89 19.31 16.36
CA ALA A 340 15.77 18.39 15.24
C ALA A 340 16.11 16.94 15.63
N GLY A 341 15.11 16.07 15.47
CA GLY A 341 15.32 14.64 15.38
C GLY A 341 15.70 14.24 13.95
N THR A 342 15.33 13.04 13.57
CA THR A 342 15.53 12.47 12.25
C THR A 342 14.35 12.78 11.34
N THR A 343 14.62 13.46 10.24
CA THR A 343 13.74 13.56 9.08
C THR A 343 14.14 12.49 8.06
N LEU A 344 13.21 11.60 7.71
CA LEU A 344 13.41 10.62 6.63
C LEU A 344 12.89 11.21 5.32
N LEU A 345 13.75 11.42 4.34
CA LEU A 345 13.39 11.86 2.99
C LEU A 345 13.37 10.65 2.05
N ILE A 346 12.17 10.23 1.67
CA ILE A 346 11.95 9.16 0.70
C ILE A 346 11.95 9.77 -0.70
N LEU A 347 12.90 9.31 -1.51
CA LEU A 347 13.04 9.71 -2.90
C LEU A 347 12.59 8.57 -3.81
N PRO A 348 11.48 8.75 -4.54
CA PRO A 348 11.10 7.79 -5.57
C PRO A 348 12.19 7.65 -6.62
N MET A 349 12.82 8.70 -7.12
CA MET A 349 13.77 8.56 -8.23
C MET A 349 15.21 8.70 -7.76
N VAL A 350 16.04 7.67 -7.98
CA VAL A 350 17.44 7.63 -7.53
C VAL A 350 18.29 8.71 -8.22
N ALA A 351 18.01 9.07 -9.48
CA ALA A 351 18.82 10.10 -10.15
C ALA A 351 18.59 11.53 -9.60
N LEU A 352 17.54 11.79 -8.82
CA LEU A 352 17.40 13.06 -8.09
C LEU A 352 18.30 13.13 -6.84
N ARG A 353 18.91 12.01 -6.43
CA ARG A 353 19.70 11.92 -5.20
C ARG A 353 20.96 12.76 -5.25
N GLY A 354 21.70 12.74 -6.37
CA GLY A 354 22.98 13.44 -6.50
C GLY A 354 22.81 14.96 -6.32
N ASP A 355 21.86 15.54 -7.03
CA ASP A 355 21.55 16.96 -6.94
C ASP A 355 21.00 17.38 -5.58
N MET A 356 20.17 16.54 -4.95
CA MET A 356 19.72 16.82 -3.59
C MET A 356 20.89 16.78 -2.59
N LEU A 357 21.78 15.79 -2.68
CA LEU A 357 22.96 15.71 -1.82
C LEU A 357 23.83 16.96 -1.96
N ARG A 358 24.10 17.40 -3.19
CA ARG A 358 24.83 18.64 -3.46
C ARG A 358 24.16 19.84 -2.77
N ARG A 359 22.86 20.03 -2.98
CA ARG A 359 22.09 21.14 -2.37
C ARG A 359 22.06 21.08 -0.84
N PHE A 360 22.02 19.89 -0.24
CA PHE A 360 22.11 19.75 1.21
C PHE A 360 23.51 20.09 1.72
N HIS A 361 24.56 19.63 1.04
CA HIS A 361 25.95 19.94 1.40
C HIS A 361 26.26 21.44 1.30
N GLU A 362 25.74 22.13 0.27
CA GLU A 362 25.87 23.59 0.09
C GLU A 362 25.36 24.39 1.31
N VAL A 363 24.32 23.89 1.99
CA VAL A 363 23.74 24.52 3.20
C VAL A 363 24.25 23.89 4.51
N GLY A 364 25.32 23.07 4.44
CA GLY A 364 25.96 22.45 5.60
C GLY A 364 25.23 21.24 6.19
N ILE A 365 24.15 20.76 5.57
CA ILE A 365 23.46 19.53 5.98
C ILE A 365 24.15 18.34 5.34
N ARG A 366 24.59 17.36 6.13
CA ARG A 366 25.20 16.10 5.65
C ARG A 366 24.22 14.95 5.81
N PRO A 367 23.44 14.58 4.78
CA PRO A 367 22.44 13.52 4.89
C PRO A 367 23.09 12.15 5.02
N LEU A 368 22.49 11.27 5.80
CA LEU A 368 22.83 9.85 5.81
C LEU A 368 22.04 9.13 4.71
N ILE A 369 22.71 8.42 3.79
CA ILE A 369 22.01 7.53 2.86
C ILE A 369 21.71 6.23 3.59
N TRP A 370 20.44 5.85 3.67
CA TRP A 370 20.03 4.64 4.36
C TRP A 370 20.20 3.40 3.48
N SER A 371 20.73 2.35 4.09
CA SER A 371 20.74 0.98 3.58
C SER A 371 20.25 0.05 4.70
N VAL A 372 19.89 -1.20 4.36
CA VAL A 372 19.28 -2.15 5.30
C VAL A 372 20.15 -2.39 6.56
N ASP A 373 21.47 -2.34 6.43
CA ASP A 373 22.41 -2.54 7.55
C ASP A 373 22.64 -1.28 8.40
N CYS A 374 22.11 -0.14 7.98
CA CYS A 374 22.35 1.14 8.60
C CYS A 374 21.47 1.34 9.85
N LYS A 375 22.12 1.32 11.03
CA LYS A 375 21.47 1.59 12.34
C LYS A 375 21.69 3.01 12.85
N ARG A 376 22.40 3.85 12.10
CA ARG A 376 22.75 5.23 12.51
C ARG A 376 21.54 6.15 12.38
N SER A 377 21.43 7.11 13.29
CA SER A 377 20.50 8.25 13.17
C SER A 377 21.26 9.49 12.72
N ALA A 378 20.63 10.30 11.87
CA ALA A 378 21.09 11.64 11.48
C ALA A 378 19.90 12.61 11.48
N SER A 379 20.14 13.91 11.39
CA SER A 379 19.05 14.90 11.30
C SER A 379 18.28 14.79 9.97
N LEU A 380 18.97 14.38 8.91
CA LEU A 380 18.39 14.03 7.62
C LEU A 380 18.91 12.67 7.15
N VAL A 381 17.99 11.79 6.77
CA VAL A 381 18.30 10.48 6.22
C VAL A 381 17.55 10.33 4.89
N ILE A 382 18.28 9.98 3.83
CA ILE A 382 17.73 9.79 2.48
C ILE A 382 17.50 8.30 2.25
N VAL A 383 16.33 7.95 1.76
CA VAL A 383 15.89 6.58 1.53
C VAL A 383 15.29 6.48 0.13
N SER A 384 15.61 5.45 -0.66
CA SER A 384 14.88 5.20 -1.91
C SER A 384 13.48 4.63 -1.64
N ALA A 385 12.54 4.81 -2.56
CA ALA A 385 11.21 4.21 -2.42
C ALA A 385 11.26 2.67 -2.29
N GLU A 386 12.15 1.99 -3.02
CA GLU A 386 12.38 0.54 -2.89
C GLU A 386 12.83 0.18 -1.47
N ALA A 387 13.82 0.89 -0.94
CA ALA A 387 14.37 0.63 0.38
C ALA A 387 13.32 0.89 1.49
N ALA A 388 12.47 1.92 1.31
CA ALA A 388 11.37 2.21 2.20
C ALA A 388 10.27 1.13 2.20
N CYS A 389 10.20 0.30 1.15
CA CYS A 389 9.25 -0.80 1.03
C CYS A 389 9.86 -2.15 1.49
N THR A 390 10.60 -2.13 2.59
CA THR A 390 11.23 -3.31 3.18
C THR A 390 10.95 -3.42 4.69
N GLN A 391 11.06 -4.64 5.22
CA GLN A 391 10.91 -4.86 6.66
C GLN A 391 12.04 -4.19 7.47
N GLY A 392 13.28 -4.19 6.95
CA GLY A 392 14.41 -3.53 7.61
C GLY A 392 14.17 -2.03 7.79
N PHE A 393 13.50 -1.38 6.85
CA PHE A 393 13.12 0.04 6.98
C PHE A 393 12.11 0.25 8.11
N LEU A 394 11.10 -0.62 8.23
CA LEU A 394 10.15 -0.57 9.35
C LEU A 394 10.87 -0.74 10.68
N GLU A 395 11.77 -1.72 10.80
CA GLU A 395 12.59 -1.95 12.00
C GLU A 395 13.39 -0.72 12.38
N TYR A 396 14.10 -0.14 11.42
CA TYR A 396 14.84 1.10 11.60
C TYR A 396 13.95 2.23 12.11
N CYS A 397 12.80 2.46 11.46
CA CYS A 397 11.86 3.51 11.86
C CYS A 397 11.28 3.28 13.26
N HIS A 398 10.91 2.05 13.60
CA HIS A 398 10.40 1.72 14.93
C HIS A 398 11.44 1.90 16.03
N VAL A 399 12.72 1.62 15.75
CA VAL A 399 13.83 1.94 16.67
C VAL A 399 13.98 3.45 16.86
N LEU A 400 13.85 4.25 15.81
CA LEU A 400 13.88 5.71 15.94
C LEU A 400 12.67 6.25 16.72
N VAL A 401 11.47 5.70 16.49
CA VAL A 401 10.25 6.07 17.24
C VAL A 401 10.38 5.71 18.71
N SER A 402 10.84 4.50 19.04
CA SER A 402 11.00 4.06 20.44
C SER A 402 12.03 4.90 21.19
N LYS A 403 13.07 5.37 20.49
CA LYS A 403 14.09 6.29 21.02
C LYS A 403 13.68 7.77 20.99
N GLN A 404 12.45 8.10 20.57
CA GLN A 404 11.97 9.48 20.41
C GLN A 404 12.89 10.33 19.53
N LYS A 405 13.45 9.71 18.49
CA LYS A 405 14.33 10.36 17.51
C LYS A 405 13.68 10.60 16.15
N LEU A 406 12.57 9.96 15.81
CA LEU A 406 11.92 10.16 14.50
C LEU A 406 10.96 11.36 14.52
N ASP A 407 11.28 12.41 13.76
CA ASP A 407 10.43 13.59 13.67
C ASP A 407 9.34 13.45 12.61
N ARG A 408 9.71 13.03 11.41
CA ARG A 408 8.81 12.98 10.26
C ARG A 408 9.36 12.12 9.12
N ILE A 409 8.45 11.66 8.27
CA ILE A 409 8.73 11.04 6.98
C ILE A 409 8.22 11.98 5.89
N VAL A 410 9.12 12.44 5.04
CA VAL A 410 8.83 13.27 3.87
C VAL A 410 8.93 12.38 2.63
N ILE A 411 7.89 12.35 1.82
CA ILE A 411 7.84 11.64 0.54
C ILE A 411 7.89 12.71 -0.54
N ASP A 412 9.00 12.75 -1.28
CA ASP A 412 9.07 13.58 -2.47
C ASP A 412 8.34 12.91 -3.64
N GLU A 413 7.84 13.72 -4.57
CA GLU A 413 7.03 13.26 -5.70
C GLU A 413 5.92 12.27 -5.32
N GLY A 414 5.19 12.55 -4.24
CA GLY A 414 4.18 11.65 -3.67
C GLY A 414 3.13 11.18 -4.67
N HIS A 415 2.76 12.01 -5.65
CA HIS A 415 1.83 11.67 -6.72
C HIS A 415 2.17 10.36 -7.47
N LEU A 416 3.45 9.96 -7.51
CA LEU A 416 3.91 8.70 -8.11
C LEU A 416 3.30 7.45 -7.43
N THR A 417 2.82 7.56 -6.20
CA THR A 417 2.08 6.46 -5.54
C THR A 417 0.82 6.06 -6.30
N ILE A 418 0.22 6.98 -7.07
CA ILE A 418 -0.98 6.70 -7.88
C ILE A 418 -0.72 6.73 -9.38
N THR A 419 0.26 7.51 -9.87
CA THR A 419 0.56 7.57 -11.32
C THR A 419 1.52 6.47 -11.76
N ALA A 420 2.45 6.04 -10.90
CA ALA A 420 3.40 4.98 -11.23
C ALA A 420 3.03 3.60 -10.68
N SER A 421 1.84 3.46 -10.06
CA SER A 421 1.43 2.24 -9.35
C SER A 421 1.36 1.00 -10.24
N ASN A 422 1.13 1.18 -11.54
CA ASN A 422 0.90 0.08 -12.48
C ASN A 422 2.20 -0.61 -12.95
N TYR A 423 3.31 0.11 -12.95
CA TYR A 423 4.60 -0.40 -13.45
C TYR A 423 5.72 -0.33 -12.39
N ARG A 424 5.49 0.31 -11.23
CA ARG A 424 6.44 0.37 -10.13
C ARG A 424 5.82 -0.11 -8.82
N PRO A 425 5.88 -1.42 -8.52
CA PRO A 425 5.18 -2.04 -7.39
C PRO A 425 5.45 -1.40 -6.02
N CYS A 426 6.68 -0.93 -5.76
CA CYS A 426 7.03 -0.27 -4.50
C CYS A 426 6.20 1.01 -4.28
N MET A 427 5.91 1.77 -5.34
CA MET A 427 5.13 3.01 -5.23
C MET A 427 3.68 2.75 -4.80
N ALA A 428 3.08 1.66 -5.27
CA ALA A 428 1.74 1.24 -4.86
C ALA A 428 1.68 0.76 -3.39
N GLN A 429 2.81 0.33 -2.82
CA GLN A 429 2.91 -0.17 -1.45
C GLN A 429 3.43 0.87 -0.46
N LEU A 430 4.06 1.94 -0.95
CA LEU A 430 4.75 2.93 -0.13
C LEU A 430 3.85 3.55 0.94
N GLY A 431 2.62 3.91 0.56
CA GLY A 431 1.61 4.39 1.49
C GLY A 431 1.34 3.40 2.64
N TRP A 432 1.24 2.10 2.34
CA TRP A 432 1.03 1.08 3.38
C TRP A 432 2.20 1.02 4.37
N TYR A 433 3.45 1.00 3.89
CA TYR A 433 4.65 0.95 4.74
C TYR A 433 4.77 2.17 5.65
N VAL A 434 4.70 3.37 5.06
CA VAL A 434 4.83 4.63 5.80
C VAL A 434 3.75 4.75 6.88
N ARG A 435 2.52 4.30 6.61
CA ARG A 435 1.39 4.40 7.55
C ARG A 435 1.51 3.46 8.76
N GLN A 436 2.42 2.49 8.77
CA GLN A 436 2.69 1.67 9.96
C GLN A 436 3.54 2.40 11.01
N ILE A 437 4.22 3.47 10.61
CA ILE A 437 5.15 4.19 11.45
C ILE A 437 4.41 5.36 12.09
N ARG A 438 4.40 5.40 13.43
CA ARG A 438 3.69 6.42 14.20
C ARG A 438 4.49 7.73 14.25
N THR A 439 4.49 8.47 13.15
CA THR A 439 5.15 9.79 13.03
C THR A 439 4.41 10.71 12.06
N GLN A 440 4.86 11.97 11.94
CA GLN A 440 4.30 12.91 10.96
C GLN A 440 4.67 12.47 9.53
N THR A 441 3.71 12.54 8.60
CA THR A 441 3.96 12.26 7.18
C THR A 441 3.71 13.51 6.34
N VAL A 442 4.67 13.82 5.47
CA VAL A 442 4.63 14.99 4.59
C VAL A 442 4.75 14.50 3.15
N TRP A 443 3.78 14.82 2.32
CA TRP A 443 3.69 14.39 0.93
C TRP A 443 3.90 15.59 0.02
N LEU A 444 5.04 15.66 -0.64
CA LEU A 444 5.42 16.77 -1.52
C LEU A 444 5.14 16.38 -2.98
N THR A 445 4.55 17.30 -3.75
CA THR A 445 4.32 17.08 -5.19
C THR A 445 4.13 18.42 -5.93
N ALA A 446 4.46 18.47 -7.23
CA ALA A 446 4.03 19.54 -8.13
C ALA A 446 2.87 19.12 -9.05
N THR A 447 2.76 17.84 -9.33
CA THR A 447 2.00 17.27 -10.45
C THR A 447 0.85 16.39 -9.94
N LEU A 448 0.07 16.93 -8.98
CA LEU A 448 -1.15 16.28 -8.47
C LEU A 448 -2.39 17.10 -8.85
N PRO A 449 -3.07 16.75 -9.95
CA PRO A 449 -4.30 17.42 -10.39
C PRO A 449 -5.38 17.41 -9.29
N PRO A 450 -6.22 18.46 -9.19
CA PRO A 450 -7.34 18.48 -8.25
C PRO A 450 -8.24 17.25 -8.33
N ALA A 451 -8.54 16.77 -9.56
CA ALA A 451 -9.35 15.58 -9.80
C ALA A 451 -8.73 14.28 -9.24
N MET A 452 -7.42 14.21 -9.04
CA MET A 452 -6.72 13.03 -8.51
C MET A 452 -6.48 13.10 -7.00
N GLN A 453 -6.84 14.21 -6.33
CA GLN A 453 -6.55 14.41 -4.92
C GLN A 453 -7.25 13.36 -4.03
N GLU A 454 -8.54 13.09 -4.26
CA GLU A 454 -9.28 12.12 -3.46
C GLU A 454 -8.70 10.71 -3.61
N ALA A 455 -8.41 10.31 -4.86
CA ALA A 455 -7.74 9.04 -5.15
C ALA A 455 -6.37 8.95 -4.47
N PHE A 456 -5.59 10.04 -4.46
CA PHE A 456 -4.30 10.11 -3.76
C PHE A 456 -4.44 9.90 -2.25
N ILE A 457 -5.40 10.59 -1.62
CA ILE A 457 -5.70 10.48 -0.18
C ILE A 457 -6.15 9.06 0.17
N GLU A 458 -7.07 8.50 -0.61
CA GLU A 458 -7.62 7.16 -0.38
C GLU A 458 -6.56 6.08 -0.59
N HIS A 459 -5.77 6.18 -1.64
CA HIS A 459 -4.70 5.23 -1.96
C HIS A 459 -3.68 5.17 -0.81
N ASN A 460 -3.22 6.33 -0.34
CA ASN A 460 -2.23 6.45 0.73
C ASN A 460 -2.80 6.37 2.15
N LYS A 461 -4.11 6.12 2.30
CA LYS A 461 -4.81 5.98 3.60
C LYS A 461 -4.56 7.16 4.53
N LEU A 462 -4.58 8.36 3.96
CA LEU A 462 -4.44 9.61 4.71
C LEU A 462 -5.76 9.92 5.44
N VAL A 463 -5.67 10.35 6.69
CA VAL A 463 -6.80 10.61 7.58
C VAL A 463 -6.78 12.10 7.92
N ARG A 464 -7.71 12.85 7.32
CA ARG A 464 -7.83 14.31 7.47
C ARG A 464 -6.48 15.05 7.30
N PRO A 465 -5.73 14.82 6.20
CA PRO A 465 -4.48 15.53 5.99
C PRO A 465 -4.74 17.03 5.84
N ARG A 466 -3.80 17.86 6.31
CA ARG A 466 -3.77 19.28 5.97
C ARG A 466 -3.24 19.43 4.54
N ILE A 467 -4.11 19.89 3.65
CA ILE A 467 -3.79 20.05 2.23
C ILE A 467 -3.47 21.52 1.99
N ILE A 468 -2.28 21.77 1.46
CA ILE A 468 -1.85 23.09 1.01
C ILE A 468 -1.59 22.96 -0.47
N ARG A 469 -2.42 23.62 -1.27
CA ARG A 469 -2.30 23.62 -2.72
C ARG A 469 -2.18 25.06 -3.20
N GLU A 470 -1.20 25.29 -4.06
CA GLU A 470 -1.13 26.49 -4.89
C GLU A 470 -1.23 26.13 -6.36
N SER A 471 -1.44 27.16 -7.18
CA SER A 471 -1.32 27.02 -8.62
C SER A 471 0.10 26.57 -8.97
N THR A 472 0.20 25.53 -9.77
CA THR A 472 1.46 25.07 -10.37
C THR A 472 1.68 25.66 -11.75
N ASN A 473 0.83 26.63 -12.16
CA ASN A 473 0.97 27.36 -13.40
C ASN A 473 2.31 28.10 -13.48
N ARG A 474 2.89 28.11 -14.68
CA ARG A 474 4.16 28.76 -14.98
C ARG A 474 3.87 29.91 -15.94
N PRO A 475 3.55 31.13 -15.45
CA PRO A 475 3.10 32.23 -16.30
C PRO A 475 4.16 32.69 -17.30
N ASN A 476 5.43 32.36 -17.06
CA ASN A 476 6.54 32.62 -17.97
C ASN A 476 6.64 31.60 -19.13
N ILE A 477 5.79 30.57 -19.15
CA ILE A 477 5.76 29.55 -20.20
C ILE A 477 4.58 29.79 -21.14
N LYS A 478 4.88 29.92 -22.44
CA LYS A 478 3.89 30.01 -23.50
C LYS A 478 3.71 28.62 -24.13
N TYR A 479 2.47 28.13 -24.14
CA TYR A 479 2.13 26.85 -24.77
C TYR A 479 1.67 27.07 -26.21
N MET A 480 2.20 26.28 -27.13
CA MET A 480 1.86 26.30 -28.56
C MET A 480 1.63 24.87 -29.04
N VAL A 481 0.62 24.66 -29.88
CA VAL A 481 0.30 23.35 -30.48
C VAL A 481 0.21 23.54 -31.98
N SER A 482 0.96 22.73 -32.73
CA SER A 482 0.90 22.66 -34.18
C SER A 482 0.48 21.25 -34.61
N PHE A 483 -0.31 21.17 -35.66
CA PHE A 483 -0.76 19.91 -36.25
C PHE A 483 -0.03 19.69 -37.56
N GLU A 484 0.55 18.51 -37.73
CA GLU A 484 1.24 18.11 -38.96
C GLU A 484 0.60 16.80 -39.47
N THR A 485 0.52 16.65 -40.78
CA THR A 485 -0.06 15.48 -41.43
C THR A 485 0.96 14.81 -42.34
N GLY A 486 1.11 13.49 -42.21
CA GLY A 486 2.00 12.67 -43.05
C GLY A 486 3.05 11.92 -42.23
N PRO A 487 3.59 10.81 -42.75
CA PRO A 487 4.64 10.05 -42.07
C PRO A 487 5.89 10.93 -41.91
N GLY A 488 6.47 10.98 -40.71
CA GLY A 488 7.70 11.75 -40.45
C GLY A 488 7.53 13.27 -40.38
N ALA A 489 6.38 13.82 -40.76
CA ALA A 489 6.13 15.27 -40.81
C ALA A 489 6.38 15.98 -39.47
N LEU A 490 6.04 15.34 -38.34
CA LEU A 490 6.31 15.89 -37.00
C LEU A 490 7.81 16.02 -36.71
N ILE A 491 8.61 15.05 -37.16
CA ILE A 491 10.06 15.04 -36.93
C ILE A 491 10.72 16.12 -37.80
N GLU A 492 10.36 16.18 -39.09
CA GLU A 492 10.84 17.21 -40.02
C GLU A 492 10.46 18.61 -39.52
N ARG A 493 9.23 18.78 -39.03
CA ARG A 493 8.78 20.05 -38.47
C ARG A 493 9.58 20.44 -37.24
N ALA A 494 9.82 19.52 -36.32
CA ALA A 494 10.61 19.79 -35.12
C ALA A 494 12.06 20.16 -35.47
N ALA A 495 12.67 19.44 -36.42
CA ALA A 495 14.01 19.77 -36.92
C ALA A 495 14.07 21.16 -37.54
N ASN A 496 13.10 21.48 -38.42
CA ASN A 496 12.99 22.76 -39.08
C ASN A 496 12.80 23.91 -38.08
N LEU A 497 11.93 23.75 -37.08
CA LEU A 497 11.72 24.74 -36.02
C LEU A 497 13.03 25.06 -35.30
N VAL A 498 13.80 24.03 -34.91
CA VAL A 498 15.09 24.24 -34.25
C VAL A 498 16.07 24.95 -35.18
N GLN A 499 16.22 24.49 -36.42
CA GLN A 499 17.19 25.04 -37.38
C GLN A 499 16.88 26.49 -37.79
N VAL A 500 15.60 26.85 -37.91
CA VAL A 500 15.16 28.20 -38.31
C VAL A 500 15.26 29.20 -37.17
N TYR A 501 14.90 28.79 -35.95
CA TYR A 501 14.81 29.72 -34.83
C TYR A 501 16.05 29.79 -33.96
N TRP A 502 16.83 28.70 -33.84
CA TRP A 502 18.05 28.73 -33.04
C TRP A 502 18.97 29.88 -33.44
N PRO A 503 19.30 30.14 -34.73
CA PRO A 503 20.22 31.22 -35.13
C PRO A 503 19.77 32.64 -34.80
N GLN A 504 18.54 32.84 -34.34
CA GLN A 504 17.96 34.16 -34.09
C GLN A 504 18.37 34.66 -32.70
N GLN A 505 19.37 35.53 -32.65
CA GLN A 505 19.92 36.12 -31.41
C GLN A 505 18.90 36.95 -30.60
N GLU A 506 17.82 37.39 -31.24
CA GLU A 506 16.71 38.10 -30.58
C GLU A 506 15.87 37.16 -29.71
N ILE A 507 15.93 35.85 -29.95
CA ILE A 507 15.14 34.82 -29.26
C ILE A 507 16.00 34.02 -28.26
N PHE A 508 17.25 33.72 -28.64
CA PHE A 508 18.15 32.89 -27.82
C PHE A 508 19.45 33.62 -27.48
N ASP A 509 19.81 33.56 -26.20
CA ASP A 509 21.16 33.85 -25.75
C ASP A 509 22.05 32.62 -25.94
N HIS A 510 22.74 32.56 -27.08
CA HIS A 510 23.59 31.43 -27.46
C HIS A 510 24.71 31.09 -26.47
N SER A 511 25.01 31.97 -25.50
CA SER A 511 26.01 31.69 -24.49
C SER A 511 25.54 30.70 -23.42
N ARG A 512 24.22 30.52 -23.27
CA ARG A 512 23.60 29.73 -22.18
C ARG A 512 22.30 29.03 -22.55
N ASP A 513 21.54 29.52 -23.53
CA ASP A 513 20.22 28.98 -23.78
C ASP A 513 20.26 27.59 -24.42
N LYS A 514 19.31 26.74 -24.02
CA LYS A 514 19.23 25.33 -24.42
C LYS A 514 17.82 24.95 -24.86
N ILE A 515 17.74 23.90 -25.69
CA ILE A 515 16.50 23.34 -26.24
C ILE A 515 16.42 21.85 -25.94
N ILE A 516 15.25 21.39 -25.46
CA ILE A 516 14.96 19.96 -25.29
C ILE A 516 13.92 19.56 -26.32
N VAL A 517 14.13 18.45 -27.02
CA VAL A 517 13.13 17.85 -27.91
C VAL A 517 12.78 16.46 -27.40
N TYR A 518 11.52 16.26 -27.01
CA TYR A 518 11.00 14.97 -26.57
C TYR A 518 10.37 14.21 -27.73
N CYS A 519 10.74 12.94 -27.89
CA CYS A 519 10.12 12.00 -28.81
C CYS A 519 9.54 10.81 -28.03
N ARG A 520 8.56 10.11 -28.63
CA ARG A 520 7.87 8.98 -28.00
C ARG A 520 8.70 7.70 -28.07
N THR A 521 9.40 7.48 -29.18
CA THR A 521 10.19 6.27 -29.39
C THR A 521 11.68 6.56 -29.53
N ARG A 522 12.50 5.52 -29.37
CA ARG A 522 13.96 5.65 -29.45
C ARG A 522 14.43 5.82 -30.89
N GLU A 523 13.70 5.25 -31.82
CA GLU A 523 13.92 5.38 -33.26
C GLU A 523 13.71 6.84 -33.70
N GLU A 524 12.65 7.49 -33.20
CA GLU A 524 12.40 8.91 -33.42
C GLU A 524 13.50 9.78 -32.81
N VAL A 525 13.99 9.44 -31.61
CA VAL A 525 15.13 10.13 -30.99
C VAL A 525 16.38 10.01 -31.86
N ALA A 526 16.70 8.81 -32.34
CA ALA A 526 17.89 8.58 -33.17
C ALA A 526 17.82 9.36 -34.48
N LEU A 527 16.68 9.30 -35.17
CA LEU A 527 16.47 9.99 -36.45
C LEU A 527 16.57 11.51 -36.30
N LEU A 528 15.93 12.08 -35.27
CA LEU A 528 15.97 13.53 -35.06
C LEU A 528 17.33 14.02 -34.54
N ALA A 529 18.01 13.23 -33.71
CA ALA A 529 19.37 13.54 -33.25
C ALA A 529 20.37 13.56 -34.42
N GLU A 530 20.21 12.67 -35.39
CA GLU A 530 21.01 12.66 -36.63
C GLU A 530 20.73 13.91 -37.49
N LEU A 531 19.45 14.25 -37.72
CA LEU A 531 19.05 15.44 -38.48
C LEU A 531 19.55 16.75 -37.88
N LEU A 532 19.58 16.84 -36.54
CA LEU A 532 20.03 18.02 -35.80
C LEU A 532 21.51 17.97 -35.40
N GLN A 533 22.21 16.88 -35.71
CA GLN A 533 23.61 16.62 -35.30
C GLN A 533 23.87 16.88 -33.82
N CYS A 534 22.96 16.41 -32.96
CA CYS A 534 22.96 16.71 -31.52
C CYS A 534 22.94 15.43 -30.66
N PRO A 535 23.17 15.53 -29.34
CA PRO A 535 23.15 14.38 -28.46
C PRO A 535 21.75 13.79 -28.34
N SER A 536 21.71 12.48 -28.11
CA SER A 536 20.50 11.73 -27.79
C SER A 536 20.48 11.25 -26.33
N TYR A 537 19.30 11.24 -25.70
CA TYR A 537 19.13 10.80 -24.32
C TYR A 537 17.91 9.87 -24.18
N THR A 538 18.17 8.61 -23.83
CA THR A 538 17.14 7.57 -23.68
C THR A 538 17.39 6.73 -22.42
N SER A 539 16.49 5.80 -22.12
CA SER A 539 16.69 4.84 -21.04
C SER A 539 17.94 3.98 -21.22
N GLU A 540 18.40 3.78 -22.46
CA GLU A 540 19.56 2.97 -22.84
C GLU A 540 20.82 3.80 -23.15
N SER A 541 20.83 5.09 -22.80
CA SER A 541 22.04 5.94 -22.91
C SER A 541 23.13 5.60 -21.88
N GLY A 542 23.22 4.34 -21.45
CA GLY A 542 24.20 3.84 -20.50
C GLY A 542 23.79 3.91 -19.02
N SER A 543 24.81 3.77 -18.18
CA SER A 543 24.81 3.96 -16.73
C SER A 543 24.36 5.37 -16.32
N GLU A 544 24.06 5.57 -15.03
CA GLU A 544 23.69 6.88 -14.50
C GLU A 544 24.84 7.89 -14.65
N GLU A 545 26.08 7.43 -14.52
CA GLU A 545 27.28 8.23 -14.72
C GLU A 545 27.43 8.69 -16.18
N GLU A 546 27.19 7.79 -17.14
CA GLU A 546 27.22 8.12 -18.58
C GLU A 546 26.10 9.10 -18.95
N LYS A 547 24.88 8.88 -18.44
CA LYS A 547 23.76 9.82 -18.60
C LYS A 547 24.08 11.20 -18.04
N ALA A 548 24.68 11.27 -16.86
CA ALA A 548 25.11 12.53 -16.26
C ALA A 548 26.21 13.23 -17.10
N ALA A 549 27.13 12.46 -17.69
CA ALA A 549 28.16 12.98 -18.57
C ALA A 549 27.60 13.55 -19.88
N ILE A 550 26.62 12.88 -20.50
CA ILE A 550 25.92 13.39 -21.70
C ILE A 550 25.30 14.76 -21.41
N LEU A 551 24.56 14.88 -20.30
CA LEU A 551 23.93 16.13 -19.89
C LEU A 551 24.96 17.22 -19.59
N SER A 552 26.01 16.89 -18.84
CA SER A 552 27.06 17.85 -18.47
C SER A 552 27.80 18.38 -19.70
N LYS A 553 28.11 17.50 -20.66
CA LYS A 553 28.73 17.87 -21.93
C LYS A 553 27.81 18.79 -22.74
N TRP A 554 26.55 18.41 -22.90
CA TRP A 554 25.57 19.21 -23.62
C TRP A 554 25.37 20.60 -23.01
N ILE A 555 25.33 20.70 -21.68
CA ILE A 555 25.21 22.00 -20.98
C ILE A 555 26.46 22.86 -21.21
N ALA A 556 27.65 22.27 -21.12
CA ALA A 556 28.92 22.99 -21.22
C ALA A 556 29.27 23.42 -22.66
N ASP A 557 28.86 22.64 -23.65
CA ASP A 557 29.14 22.88 -25.05
C ASP A 557 28.20 23.94 -25.63
N LYS A 558 28.73 25.11 -25.98
CA LYS A 558 27.95 26.23 -26.52
C LYS A 558 27.44 25.97 -27.94
N ASP A 559 28.18 25.14 -28.70
CA ASP A 559 27.86 24.83 -30.09
C ASP A 559 26.81 23.72 -30.20
N GLN A 560 26.48 23.07 -29.08
CA GLN A 560 25.40 22.07 -28.99
C GLN A 560 24.20 22.57 -28.16
N PRO A 561 23.25 23.28 -28.78
CA PRO A 561 22.11 23.86 -28.07
C PRO A 561 21.00 22.88 -27.76
N VAL A 562 20.92 21.78 -28.50
CA VAL A 562 19.75 20.89 -28.51
C VAL A 562 20.12 19.53 -27.95
N ILE A 563 19.21 18.93 -27.20
CA ILE A 563 19.24 17.50 -26.87
C ILE A 563 17.91 16.88 -27.25
N VAL A 564 17.97 15.73 -27.92
CA VAL A 564 16.78 14.96 -28.29
C VAL A 564 16.65 13.78 -27.33
N ALA A 565 15.46 13.56 -26.78
CA ALA A 565 15.29 12.59 -25.70
C ALA A 565 13.93 11.90 -25.69
N THR A 566 13.84 10.76 -25.00
CA THR A 566 12.54 10.25 -24.53
C THR A 566 12.22 10.85 -23.16
N SER A 567 11.06 10.48 -22.58
CA SER A 567 10.69 10.81 -21.20
C SER A 567 11.73 10.37 -20.14
N ALA A 568 12.72 9.54 -20.54
CA ALA A 568 13.89 9.23 -19.73
C ALA A 568 14.71 10.48 -19.34
N LEU A 569 14.71 11.55 -20.13
CA LEU A 569 15.28 12.86 -19.78
C LEU A 569 14.36 13.60 -18.81
N GLY A 570 14.01 12.88 -17.74
CA GLY A 570 13.11 13.30 -16.68
C GLY A 570 13.86 13.61 -15.38
N ILE A 571 14.97 12.91 -15.17
CA ILE A 571 15.49 12.60 -13.84
C ILE A 571 16.66 13.53 -13.52
N GLY A 572 16.67 14.17 -12.35
CA GLY A 572 17.81 14.99 -11.90
C GLY A 572 17.93 16.35 -12.56
N PHE A 573 17.57 16.48 -13.84
CA PHE A 573 17.90 17.66 -14.63
C PHE A 573 17.29 18.99 -14.11
N ASP A 574 18.17 19.92 -13.75
CA ASP A 574 17.84 21.26 -13.29
C ASP A 574 18.77 22.31 -13.91
N TYR A 575 18.51 22.67 -15.17
CA TYR A 575 19.16 23.76 -15.86
C TYR A 575 18.21 24.96 -16.03
N PRO A 576 18.58 26.18 -15.56
CA PRO A 576 17.68 27.33 -15.58
C PRO A 576 17.36 27.84 -17.00
N HIS A 577 18.34 27.80 -17.90
CA HIS A 577 18.29 28.46 -19.21
C HIS A 577 17.78 27.56 -20.35
N VAL A 578 16.93 26.56 -20.06
CA VAL A 578 16.16 25.92 -21.13
C VAL A 578 15.10 26.90 -21.61
N ARG A 579 15.11 27.29 -22.88
CA ARG A 579 14.11 28.20 -23.47
C ARG A 579 12.97 27.44 -24.11
N TRP A 580 13.29 26.41 -24.89
CA TRP A 580 12.29 25.64 -25.62
C TRP A 580 12.27 24.19 -25.15
N VAL A 581 11.05 23.68 -24.97
CA VAL A 581 10.77 22.25 -24.86
C VAL A 581 9.80 21.94 -25.98
N VAL A 582 10.22 21.09 -26.92
CA VAL A 582 9.43 20.67 -28.09
C VAL A 582 9.02 19.23 -27.87
N HIS A 583 7.74 18.93 -28.06
CA HIS A 583 7.21 17.57 -28.01
C HIS A 583 6.89 17.11 -29.44
N VAL A 584 7.61 16.11 -29.90
CA VAL A 584 7.32 15.35 -31.12
C VAL A 584 6.31 14.29 -30.74
N ASP A 585 5.07 14.48 -31.20
CA ASP A 585 3.88 13.75 -30.77
C ASP A 585 3.41 14.11 -29.34
N ALA A 586 2.15 13.79 -29.04
CA ALA A 586 1.55 14.10 -27.75
C ALA A 586 2.13 13.18 -26.64
N PRO A 587 2.46 13.73 -25.45
CA PRO A 587 2.80 12.90 -24.30
C PRO A 587 1.67 11.95 -23.93
N SER A 588 2.01 10.80 -23.33
CA SER A 588 1.02 9.78 -22.96
C SER A 588 0.00 10.27 -21.92
N GLU A 589 0.39 11.21 -21.07
CA GLU A 589 -0.47 11.78 -20.03
C GLU A 589 -0.21 13.28 -19.83
N ALA A 590 -1.23 14.04 -19.43
CA ALA A 590 -1.10 15.46 -19.12
C ALA A 590 -0.14 15.76 -17.95
N THR A 591 0.00 14.82 -17.01
CA THR A 591 0.97 14.85 -15.91
C THR A 591 2.40 14.76 -16.42
N ALA A 592 2.67 13.87 -17.38
CA ALA A 592 3.96 13.74 -18.05
C ALA A 592 4.29 15.03 -18.82
N PHE A 593 3.34 15.53 -19.61
CA PHE A 593 3.48 16.82 -20.31
C PHE A 593 3.82 17.97 -19.35
N SER A 594 3.12 18.08 -18.21
CA SER A 594 3.36 19.13 -17.22
C SER A 594 4.78 19.04 -16.61
N GLN A 595 5.29 17.83 -16.37
CA GLN A 595 6.63 17.63 -15.84
C GLN A 595 7.73 17.95 -16.87
N GLU A 596 7.53 17.51 -18.12
CA GLU A 596 8.47 17.67 -19.23
C GLU A 596 8.55 19.13 -19.68
N SER A 597 7.40 19.77 -19.93
CA SER A 597 7.33 21.20 -20.30
C SER A 597 7.83 22.12 -19.19
N GLY A 598 7.65 21.74 -17.91
CA GLY A 598 8.14 22.46 -16.73
C GLY A 598 9.66 22.51 -16.58
N ARG A 599 10.43 21.99 -17.53
CA ARG A 599 11.89 22.16 -17.63
C ARG A 599 12.28 23.48 -18.26
N ALA A 600 11.43 24.08 -19.07
CA ALA A 600 11.66 25.40 -19.63
C ALA A 600 11.57 26.52 -18.56
N GLY A 601 12.32 27.60 -18.80
CA GLY A 601 12.19 28.89 -18.12
C GLY A 601 12.32 28.82 -16.61
N ARG A 602 13.38 28.19 -16.07
CA ARG A 602 13.57 28.03 -14.61
C ARG A 602 14.36 29.17 -13.95
N ASP A 603 14.89 30.09 -14.74
CA ASP A 603 15.48 31.37 -14.32
C ASP A 603 14.46 32.43 -13.92
#